data_AF-A0A2N0RDL2-F1
#
_entry.id   AF-A0A2N0RDL2-F1
#
_cell.length_a   1.000
_cell.length_b   1.000
_cell.length_c   1.000
_cell.angle_alpha   90.00
_cell.angle_beta   90.00
_cell.angle_gamma   90.00
#
_symmetry.space_group_name_H-M   'P 1'
#
loop_
_entity.id
_entity.type
_entity.pdbx_description
1 polymer ?
#
loop_
_entity_poly.entity_id
_entity_poly.type
_entity_poly.pdbx_seq_one_letter_code
_entity_poly.pdbx_strand_id
1 'polypeptide(L)'
;MFKNELLIKYTEFGLLKEAAEKLDMGKTYLGEYYEKEEDYEKAVEFYSKAARQRRGYYSHAAQYHLNRLKDKELINEDTNIEDILERKYGYVETEENFEKIR
;
A
#
# COMPACT_ATOMS: atom_id res chain seq x y z
N MET A 1 -5.67 24.19 -21.14
CA MET A 1 -4.79 23.10 -20.66
C MET A 1 -5.53 22.03 -19.84
N PHE A 2 -6.64 22.34 -19.15
CA PHE A 2 -7.35 21.42 -18.24
C PHE A 2 -8.01 20.15 -18.82
N LYS A 3 -8.35 20.10 -20.12
CA LYS A 3 -9.09 18.95 -20.68
C LYS A 3 -8.28 17.66 -20.77
N ASN A 4 -6.95 17.76 -20.98
CA ASN A 4 -6.10 16.58 -21.14
C ASN A 4 -5.81 15.88 -19.80
N GLU A 5 -5.55 16.63 -18.73
CA GLU A 5 -5.31 16.04 -17.41
C GLU A 5 -6.55 15.32 -16.87
N LEU A 6 -7.75 15.90 -17.08
CA LEU A 6 -9.00 15.26 -16.69
C LEU A 6 -9.19 13.93 -17.44
N LEU A 7 -9.04 13.95 -18.78
CA LEU A 7 -9.22 12.76 -19.61
C LEU A 7 -8.21 11.66 -19.26
N ILE A 8 -6.94 12.04 -19.06
CA ILE A 8 -5.87 11.12 -18.66
C ILE A 8 -6.16 10.53 -17.28
N LYS A 9 -6.59 11.34 -16.30
CA LYS A 9 -6.99 10.88 -14.97
C LYS A 9 -8.13 9.87 -15.04
N TYR A 10 -9.14 10.08 -15.88
CA TYR A 10 -10.23 9.12 -16.06
C TYR A 10 -9.79 7.81 -16.72
N THR A 11 -8.87 7.85 -17.69
CA THR A 11 -8.33 6.62 -18.31
C THR A 11 -7.38 5.85 -17.40
N GLU A 12 -6.49 6.54 -16.69
CA GLU A 12 -5.55 5.91 -15.76
C GLU A 12 -6.30 5.27 -14.59
N PHE A 13 -7.24 6.00 -14.00
CA PHE A 13 -8.10 5.47 -12.93
C PHE A 13 -8.94 4.29 -13.38
N GLY A 14 -9.46 4.31 -14.61
CA GLY A 14 -10.18 3.17 -15.21
C GLY A 14 -9.29 1.92 -15.30
N LEU A 15 -8.08 2.07 -15.83
CA LEU A 15 -7.11 0.97 -15.94
C LEU A 15 -6.70 0.43 -14.57
N LEU A 16 -6.49 1.31 -13.57
CA LEU A 16 -6.17 0.90 -12.21
C LEU A 16 -7.30 0.08 -11.57
N LYS A 17 -8.57 0.44 -11.81
CA LYS A 17 -9.71 -0.35 -11.35
C LYS A 17 -9.74 -1.74 -11.96
N GLU A 18 -9.61 -1.84 -13.28
CA GLU A 18 -9.57 -3.13 -13.98
C GLU A 18 -8.40 -4.00 -13.49
N ALA A 19 -7.22 -3.40 -13.28
CA ALA A 19 -6.06 -4.11 -12.75
C ALA A 19 -6.30 -4.59 -11.30
N ALA A 20 -6.93 -3.77 -10.46
CA ALA A 20 -7.17 -4.09 -9.05
C ALA A 20 -8.11 -5.30 -8.86
N GLU A 21 -8.98 -5.60 -9.82
CA GLU A 21 -9.82 -6.79 -9.81
C GLU A 21 -8.99 -8.09 -9.82
N LYS A 22 -7.80 -8.07 -10.44
CA LYS A 22 -7.04 -9.29 -10.74
C LYS A 22 -5.65 -9.33 -10.11
N LEU A 23 -5.03 -8.18 -9.90
CA LEU A 23 -3.60 -8.07 -9.56
C LEU A 23 -3.41 -7.32 -8.25
N ASP A 24 -2.49 -7.79 -7.41
CA ASP A 24 -2.13 -7.10 -6.16
C ASP A 24 -1.41 -5.78 -6.44
N MET A 25 -0.66 -5.72 -7.55
CA MET A 25 -0.11 -4.49 -8.11
C MET A 25 -1.21 -3.45 -8.37
N GLY A 26 -2.29 -3.85 -9.04
CA GLY A 26 -3.42 -2.96 -9.33
C GLY A 26 -4.11 -2.46 -8.06
N LYS A 27 -4.31 -3.35 -7.08
CA LYS A 27 -4.87 -2.97 -5.77
C LYS A 27 -3.97 -1.95 -5.05
N THR A 28 -2.66 -2.17 -5.06
CA THR A 28 -1.70 -1.28 -4.41
C THR A 28 -1.70 0.11 -5.04
N TYR A 29 -1.60 0.20 -6.36
CA TYR A 29 -1.64 1.50 -7.06
C TYR A 29 -2.98 2.21 -6.96
N LEU A 30 -4.08 1.47 -6.94
CA LEU A 30 -5.39 2.08 -6.70
C LEU A 30 -5.51 2.62 -5.27
N GLY A 31 -4.89 1.96 -4.29
CA GLY A 31 -4.71 2.48 -2.94
C GLY A 31 -3.89 3.78 -2.92
N GLU A 32 -2.76 3.83 -3.63
CA GLU A 32 -1.92 5.03 -3.75
C GLU A 32 -2.65 6.19 -4.41
N TYR A 33 -3.45 5.90 -5.43
CA TYR A 33 -4.29 6.89 -6.07
C TYR A 33 -5.27 7.52 -5.07
N TYR A 34 -5.99 6.70 -4.30
CA TYR A 34 -6.92 7.23 -3.29
C TYR A 34 -6.20 7.94 -2.15
N GLU A 35 -5.03 7.47 -1.73
CA GLU A 35 -4.20 8.16 -0.74
C GLU A 35 -3.81 9.57 -1.22
N LYS A 36 -3.43 9.70 -2.51
CA LYS A 36 -3.10 11.00 -3.12
C LYS A 36 -4.32 11.93 -3.23
N GLU A 37 -5.51 11.37 -3.39
CA GLU A 37 -6.78 12.10 -3.38
C GLU A 37 -7.34 12.31 -1.95
N GLU A 38 -6.57 11.94 -0.92
CA GLU A 38 -6.93 12.03 0.50
C GLU A 38 -8.18 11.22 0.91
N ASP A 39 -8.59 10.25 0.08
CA ASP A 39 -9.64 9.28 0.38
C ASP A 39 -9.01 8.07 1.13
N TYR A 40 -8.64 8.31 2.39
CA TYR A 40 -7.91 7.33 3.21
C TYR A 40 -8.73 6.07 3.48
N GLU A 41 -10.06 6.17 3.56
CA GLU A 41 -10.94 5.02 3.74
C GLU A 41 -10.77 4.03 2.57
N LYS A 42 -10.85 4.53 1.33
CA LYS A 42 -10.61 3.68 0.15
C LYS A 42 -9.15 3.25 0.03
N ALA A 43 -8.20 4.13 0.35
CA ALA A 43 -6.79 3.75 0.33
C ALA A 43 -6.54 2.53 1.24
N VAL A 44 -7.04 2.57 2.48
CA VAL A 44 -6.95 1.49 3.46
C VAL A 44 -7.67 0.23 2.96
N GLU A 45 -8.86 0.35 2.35
CA GLU A 45 -9.58 -0.79 1.78
C GLU A 45 -8.72 -1.54 0.75
N PHE A 46 -8.14 -0.83 -0.22
CA PHE A 46 -7.38 -1.44 -1.30
C PHE A 46 -6.02 -1.96 -0.84
N TYR A 47 -5.31 -1.21 0.01
CA TYR A 47 -4.09 -1.72 0.63
C TYR A 47 -4.35 -2.97 1.47
N SER A 48 -5.43 -3.00 2.25
CA SER A 48 -5.81 -4.18 3.05
C SER A 48 -6.03 -5.42 2.18
N LYS A 49 -6.67 -5.28 1.01
CA LYS A 49 -6.86 -6.39 0.07
C LYS A 49 -5.54 -6.92 -0.50
N ALA A 50 -4.60 -6.03 -0.83
CA ALA A 50 -3.28 -6.42 -1.33
C ALA A 50 -2.40 -7.04 -0.23
N ALA A 51 -2.38 -6.44 0.94
CA ALA A 51 -1.58 -6.86 2.09
C ALA A 51 -2.01 -8.23 2.66
N ARG A 52 -3.31 -8.56 2.59
CA ARG A 52 -3.81 -9.89 3.00
C ARG A 52 -3.29 -11.07 2.19
N GLN A 53 -2.70 -10.82 1.02
CA GLN A 53 -2.08 -11.89 0.23
C GLN A 53 -0.79 -12.43 0.86
N ARG A 54 -0.14 -11.64 1.72
CA ARG A 54 1.09 -11.99 2.47
C ARG A 54 2.18 -12.63 1.61
N ARG A 55 2.31 -12.18 0.36
CA ARG A 55 3.31 -12.70 -0.58
C ARG A 55 3.64 -11.69 -1.66
N GLY A 56 4.89 -11.70 -2.10
CA GLY A 56 5.36 -10.85 -3.18
C GLY A 56 5.47 -9.37 -2.81
N TYR A 57 6.17 -8.63 -3.66
CA TYR A 57 6.52 -7.23 -3.42
C TYR A 57 5.32 -6.35 -3.07
N TYR A 58 4.25 -6.41 -3.87
CA TYR A 58 3.09 -5.51 -3.71
C TYR A 58 2.30 -5.73 -2.42
N SER A 59 2.28 -6.96 -1.90
CA SER A 59 1.66 -7.23 -0.60
C SER A 59 2.44 -6.56 0.54
N HIS A 60 3.77 -6.61 0.49
CA HIS A 60 4.65 -5.96 1.47
C HIS A 60 4.61 -4.43 1.34
N ALA A 61 4.56 -3.91 0.11
CA ALA A 61 4.36 -2.49 -0.14
C ALA A 61 3.04 -2.02 0.49
N ALA A 62 1.94 -2.72 0.25
CA ALA A 62 0.65 -2.38 0.85
C ALA A 62 0.67 -2.41 2.39
N GLN A 63 1.37 -3.37 3.02
CA GLN A 63 1.58 -3.36 4.48
C GLN A 63 2.37 -2.11 4.94
N TYR A 64 3.38 -1.70 4.18
CA TYR A 64 4.11 -0.45 4.45
C TYR A 64 3.24 0.79 4.38
N HIS A 65 2.37 0.89 3.38
CA HIS A 65 1.42 1.99 3.30
C HIS A 65 0.42 1.97 4.47
N LEU A 66 -0.11 0.80 4.85
CA LEU A 66 -1.00 0.67 6.02
C LEU A 66 -0.30 1.09 7.33
N ASN A 67 0.94 0.64 7.57
CA ASN A 67 1.71 1.08 8.73
C ASN A 67 1.89 2.60 8.74
N ARG A 68 2.29 3.20 7.61
CA ARG A 68 2.47 4.65 7.50
C ARG A 68 1.17 5.43 7.75
N LEU A 69 0.03 4.93 7.25
CA LEU A 69 -1.27 5.56 7.51
C LEU A 69 -1.70 5.41 8.97
N LYS A 70 -1.42 4.25 9.59
CA LYS A 70 -1.62 4.02 11.03
C LYS A 70 -0.82 5.01 11.88
N ASP A 71 0.47 5.15 11.59
CA ASP A 71 1.38 6.06 12.32
C ASP A 71 0.98 7.53 12.18
N LYS A 72 0.25 7.88 11.12
CA LYS A 72 -0.31 9.22 10.89
C LYS A 72 -1.72 9.41 11.44
N GLU A 73 -2.29 8.39 12.11
CA GLU A 73 -3.66 8.41 12.62
C GLU A 73 -4.72 8.63 11.51
N LEU A 74 -4.44 8.17 10.28
CA LEU A 74 -5.31 8.31 9.10
C LEU A 74 -6.18 7.07 8.85
N ILE A 75 -6.19 6.12 9.78
CA ILE A 75 -6.99 4.90 9.72
C ILE A 75 -8.07 5.00 10.78
N ASN A 76 -9.32 4.76 10.38
CA ASN A 76 -10.43 4.71 11.32
C ASN A 76 -10.17 3.60 12.36
N GLU A 77 -10.37 3.92 13.64
CA GLU A 77 -10.22 3.01 14.79
C GLU A 77 -11.02 1.70 14.64
N ASP A 78 -12.15 1.74 13.93
CA ASP A 78 -12.97 0.56 13.63
C ASP A 78 -12.34 -0.39 12.60
N THR A 79 -11.30 0.06 11.88
CA THR A 79 -10.61 -0.74 10.88
C THR A 79 -9.51 -1.58 11.51
N ASN A 80 -9.81 -2.86 11.75
CA ASN A 80 -8.78 -3.80 12.20
C ASN A 80 -7.83 -4.15 11.04
N ILE A 81 -6.60 -3.66 11.16
CA ILE A 81 -5.48 -4.00 10.26
C ILE A 81 -4.37 -4.80 10.95
N GLU A 82 -4.51 -5.08 12.25
CA GLU A 82 -3.44 -5.76 13.01
C GLU A 82 -3.24 -7.21 12.59
N ASP A 83 -4.29 -7.85 12.07
CA ASP A 83 -4.21 -9.17 11.44
C ASP A 83 -3.55 -9.11 10.06
N ILE A 84 -3.44 -7.93 9.44
CA ILE A 84 -2.86 -7.74 8.11
C ILE A 84 -1.37 -7.41 8.20
N LEU A 85 -0.99 -6.62 9.20
CA LEU A 85 0.37 -6.17 9.40
C LEU A 85 1.23 -7.32 9.94
N GLU A 86 2.25 -7.74 9.19
CA GLU A 86 3.21 -8.70 9.72
C GLU A 86 3.97 -8.07 10.90
N ARG A 87 4.01 -8.78 12.04
CA ARG A 87 4.54 -8.31 13.34
C ARG A 87 6.02 -7.90 13.35
N LYS A 88 6.73 -8.04 12.25
CA LYS A 88 8.10 -7.57 12.11
C LYS A 88 8.34 -7.50 10.62
N TYR A 89 8.72 -6.33 10.11
CA TYR A 89 9.48 -6.28 8.89
C TYR A 89 10.63 -7.28 9.05
N GLY A 90 10.56 -8.38 8.31
CA GLY A 90 11.67 -9.28 8.06
C GLY A 90 12.71 -8.60 7.16
N TYR A 91 13.09 -7.35 7.46
CA TYR A 91 14.53 -7.14 7.47
C TYR A 91 15.01 -8.14 8.51
N VAL A 92 15.70 -9.18 8.06
CA VAL A 92 16.68 -9.79 8.94
C VAL A 92 17.47 -8.57 9.41
N GLU A 93 17.32 -8.19 10.68
CA GLU A 93 18.37 -7.50 11.39
C GLU A 93 19.53 -8.49 11.32
N THR A 94 20.21 -8.54 10.17
CA THR A 94 21.57 -8.98 10.17
C THR A 94 22.19 -7.89 11.00
N GLU A 95 22.35 -8.15 12.30
CA GLU A 95 23.43 -7.53 13.04
C GLU A 95 24.65 -7.74 12.15
N GLU A 96 24.98 -6.74 11.33
CA GLU A 96 26.21 -6.73 10.56
C GLU A 96 27.31 -6.58 11.60
N ASN A 97 27.66 -7.72 12.21
CA ASN A 97 28.83 -7.90 13.01
C ASN A 97 30.03 -7.83 12.06
N PHE A 98 30.35 -6.63 11.59
CA PHE A 98 31.63 -6.37 10.94
C PHE A 98 32.72 -6.58 11.99
N GLU A 99 33.26 -7.79 12.06
CA GLU A 99 34.49 -8.02 12.79
C GLU A 99 35.58 -7.16 12.14
N LYS A 100 36.11 -6.24 12.93
CA LYS A 100 37.19 -5.36 12.53
C LYS A 100 38.45 -6.23 12.38
N ILE A 101 38.84 -6.54 11.14
CA ILE A 101 40.11 -7.21 10.87
C ILE A 101 41.23 -6.28 11.37
N ARG A 102 41.99 -6.74 12.37
CA ARG A 102 43.19 -6.06 12.89
C ARG A 102 44.43 -6.49 12.12
#